data_AF-A0A383WKG1-F1
#
_entry.id   AF-A0A383WKG1-F1
#
_cell.length_a   1.000
_cell.length_b   1.000
_cell.length_c   1.000
_cell.angle_alpha   90.00
_cell.angle_beta   90.00
_cell.angle_gamma   90.00
#
_symmetry.space_group_name_H-M   'P 1'
#
loop_
_entity.id
_entity.type
_entity.pdbx_description
1 polymer ?
#
loop_
_entity_poly.entity_id
_entity_poly.type
_entity_poly.pdbx_seq_one_letter_code
_entity_poly.pdbx_strand_id
1 'polypeptide(L)'
;MRDGEEPDAQIGVTVADDVRLQHSSEIKQADVSSWSCRSTCSKVYNYALAQWFILGLGVAIAFAAAVPKLGATKGWIRAEYSVKIPAIIIIFIISGLGLKTKALLSAAADLRIHVLVQGLSLAAIPAIGYGIALALRNNGFNDHLADGLVIMACMPTTVSTNVVYTARAAGNEAAALVNAVLGNIIGIFVTPLWLGHFLKVEGVAPYGDVLIELSYTIIAPLIVGQLMQYCTPGVVAWIKKHINTANVSSCCILALVWVTFCNTFSNGSTKQVPGVDVAATVFLGVALFFLFLAVSFVVAWPPPPLRKLRRWLGGSRADVVAVVICGSTKTVALGVPLINVMYKDVPYAGILAMPLIIYHALQVLLGGLMIETLRKWCLNADQDAAPTTAAQRHLGNQPSLGGISQRWSLAQLLLPGRTSSRLSSSPAAAAAAAGAVGSDCSSDDHQLPR
;
A
#
# COMPACT_ATOMS: atom_id res chain seq x y z
N MET A 1 78.96 49.32 0.53
CA MET A 1 79.53 49.03 -0.79
C MET A 1 78.45 48.36 -1.62
N ARG A 2 77.98 49.08 -2.66
CA ARG A 2 77.19 48.69 -3.84
C ARG A 2 75.82 48.03 -3.60
N ASP A 3 74.71 48.74 -3.84
CA ASP A 3 74.12 49.18 -5.13
C ASP A 3 73.35 48.05 -5.82
N GLY A 4 72.07 48.29 -6.14
CA GLY A 4 71.30 47.42 -7.05
C GLY A 4 69.78 47.52 -6.91
N GLU A 5 69.21 48.70 -7.15
CA GLU A 5 67.80 48.90 -7.51
C GLU A 5 67.64 48.68 -9.03
N GLU A 6 66.62 47.93 -9.47
CA GLU A 6 66.03 47.98 -10.82
C GLU A 6 64.54 47.52 -10.77
N PRO A 7 63.70 47.94 -11.73
CA PRO A 7 62.34 48.40 -11.45
C PRO A 7 61.20 47.54 -12.01
N ASP A 8 60.00 47.86 -11.54
CA ASP A 8 58.69 47.36 -11.96
C ASP A 8 58.45 47.37 -13.48
N ALA A 9 58.04 46.22 -14.00
CA ALA A 9 57.29 46.10 -15.24
C ALA A 9 56.21 45.04 -15.05
N GLN A 10 54.93 45.45 -15.04
CA GLN A 10 53.85 44.89 -15.87
C GLN A 10 52.47 45.38 -15.40
N ILE A 11 52.00 46.44 -16.08
CA ILE A 11 50.58 46.66 -16.37
C ILE A 11 50.26 45.75 -17.57
N GLY A 12 49.31 44.82 -17.42
CA GLY A 12 48.88 44.00 -18.56
C GLY A 12 48.02 42.77 -18.25
N VAL A 13 47.24 42.75 -17.17
CA VAL A 13 46.35 41.62 -16.84
C VAL A 13 45.00 42.15 -16.39
N THR A 14 44.13 42.58 -17.32
CA THR A 14 42.74 42.93 -16.97
C THR A 14 41.68 42.60 -18.03
N VAL A 15 42.02 42.14 -19.25
CA VAL A 15 41.00 41.88 -20.30
C VAL A 15 40.86 40.39 -20.64
N ALA A 16 41.93 39.59 -20.53
CA ALA A 16 41.88 38.16 -20.84
C ALA A 16 41.15 37.33 -19.76
N ASP A 17 41.19 37.78 -18.50
CA ASP A 17 40.58 37.04 -17.40
C ASP A 17 39.07 37.23 -17.32
N ASP A 18 38.54 38.39 -17.70
CA ASP A 18 37.09 38.66 -17.68
C ASP A 18 36.31 37.83 -18.72
N VAL A 19 36.87 37.68 -19.94
CA VAL A 19 36.29 36.83 -20.98
C VAL A 19 36.32 35.34 -20.58
N ARG A 20 37.37 34.92 -19.86
CA ARG A 20 37.53 33.55 -19.37
C ARG A 20 36.56 33.24 -18.22
N LEU A 21 36.24 34.23 -17.39
CA LEU A 21 35.31 34.09 -16.28
C LEU A 21 33.85 34.04 -16.75
N GLN A 22 33.46 34.86 -17.74
CA GLN A 22 32.11 34.79 -18.33
C GLN A 22 31.87 33.46 -19.04
N HIS A 23 32.81 32.98 -19.87
CA HIS A 23 32.64 31.73 -20.60
C HIS A 23 32.61 30.48 -19.67
N SER A 24 33.36 30.52 -18.55
CA SER A 24 33.36 29.45 -17.54
C SER A 24 32.04 29.40 -16.74
N SER A 25 31.35 30.54 -16.60
CA SER A 25 30.06 30.60 -15.90
C SER A 25 28.91 30.05 -16.74
N GLU A 26 28.85 30.33 -18.05
CA GLU A 26 27.82 29.82 -18.95
C GLU A 26 27.91 28.30 -19.16
N ILE A 27 29.13 27.76 -19.30
CA ILE A 27 29.35 26.31 -19.44
C ILE A 27 28.91 25.55 -18.18
N LYS A 28 29.18 26.09 -16.98
CA LYS A 28 28.74 25.46 -15.72
C LYS A 28 27.21 25.50 -15.55
N GLN A 29 26.54 26.54 -16.02
CA GLN A 29 25.08 26.66 -15.88
C GLN A 29 24.31 25.76 -16.87
N ALA A 30 24.83 25.61 -18.09
CA ALA A 30 24.30 24.67 -19.08
C ALA A 30 24.48 23.20 -18.64
N ASP A 31 25.62 22.86 -18.04
CA ASP A 31 25.89 21.49 -17.60
C ASP A 31 25.05 21.12 -16.36
N VAL A 32 24.93 21.99 -15.35
CA VAL A 32 24.13 21.72 -14.14
C VAL A 32 22.63 21.55 -14.43
N SER A 33 22.07 22.30 -15.39
CA SER A 33 20.65 22.15 -15.78
C SER A 33 20.36 20.82 -16.49
N SER A 34 21.29 20.34 -17.32
CA SER A 34 21.16 19.07 -18.04
C SER A 34 21.34 17.84 -17.12
N TRP A 35 22.24 17.92 -16.13
CA TRP A 35 22.44 16.88 -15.11
C TRP A 35 21.29 16.77 -14.11
N SER A 36 20.69 17.91 -13.72
CA SER A 36 19.49 17.94 -12.87
C SER A 36 18.28 17.31 -13.58
N CYS A 37 18.12 17.56 -14.89
CA CYS A 37 17.05 16.99 -15.70
C CYS A 37 17.22 15.48 -15.92
N ARG A 38 18.43 14.98 -16.21
CA ARG A 38 18.72 13.53 -16.33
C ARG A 38 18.58 12.77 -15.01
N SER A 39 19.02 13.35 -13.89
CA SER A 39 18.90 12.75 -12.56
C SER A 39 17.44 12.66 -12.10
N THR A 40 16.65 13.70 -12.37
CA THR A 40 15.22 13.74 -12.04
C THR A 40 14.41 12.83 -12.96
N CYS A 41 14.66 12.84 -14.27
CA CYS A 41 14.02 11.90 -15.21
C CYS A 41 14.36 10.43 -14.90
N SER A 42 15.60 10.13 -14.49
CA SER A 42 15.98 8.77 -14.07
C SER A 42 15.25 8.35 -12.78
N LYS A 43 15.11 9.25 -11.79
CA LYS A 43 14.34 8.99 -10.56
C LYS A 43 12.85 8.80 -10.83
N VAL A 44 12.27 9.63 -11.69
CA VAL A 44 10.85 9.53 -12.10
C VAL A 44 10.62 8.26 -12.92
N TYR A 45 11.51 7.91 -13.84
CA TYR A 45 11.45 6.68 -14.63
C TYR A 45 11.55 5.43 -13.74
N ASN A 46 12.50 5.41 -12.80
CA ASN A 46 12.62 4.31 -11.84
C ASN A 46 11.43 4.22 -10.89
N TYR A 47 10.83 5.36 -10.50
CA TYR A 47 9.59 5.39 -9.72
C TYR A 47 8.38 4.90 -10.53
N ALA A 48 8.29 5.27 -11.81
CA ALA A 48 7.23 4.81 -12.71
C ALA A 48 7.34 3.31 -13.00
N LEU A 49 8.55 2.79 -13.22
CA LEU A 49 8.82 1.35 -13.32
C LEU A 49 8.53 0.61 -12.00
N ALA A 50 8.76 1.26 -10.85
CA ALA A 50 8.34 0.70 -9.57
C ALA A 50 6.81 0.60 -9.45
N GLN A 51 6.06 1.42 -10.20
CA GLN A 51 4.61 1.35 -10.37
C GLN A 51 4.20 0.55 -11.61
N TRP A 52 4.87 -0.58 -11.86
CA TRP A 52 4.61 -1.45 -13.02
C TRP A 52 3.14 -1.85 -13.18
N PHE A 53 2.37 -1.95 -12.09
CA PHE A 53 0.95 -2.27 -12.15
C PHE A 53 0.12 -1.20 -12.88
N ILE A 54 0.40 0.09 -12.64
CA ILE A 54 -0.29 1.21 -13.30
C ILE A 54 0.05 1.24 -14.79
N LEU A 55 1.32 1.01 -15.14
CA LEU A 55 1.74 0.89 -16.53
C LEU A 55 1.09 -0.32 -17.21
N GLY A 56 1.08 -1.48 -16.54
CA GLY A 56 0.44 -2.70 -17.02
C GLY A 56 -1.05 -2.53 -17.25
N LEU A 57 -1.72 -1.72 -16.43
CA LEU A 57 -3.13 -1.38 -16.58
C LEU A 57 -3.38 -0.55 -17.84
N GLY A 58 -2.56 0.49 -18.07
CA GLY A 58 -2.62 1.29 -19.30
C GLY A 58 -2.40 0.43 -20.55
N VAL A 59 -1.41 -0.46 -20.51
CA VAL A 59 -1.13 -1.42 -21.58
C VAL A 59 -2.31 -2.39 -21.79
N ALA A 60 -2.88 -2.93 -20.72
CA ALA A 60 -4.04 -3.83 -20.79
C ALA A 60 -5.25 -3.16 -21.45
N ILE A 61 -5.56 -1.91 -21.08
CA ILE A 61 -6.68 -1.15 -21.67
C ILE A 61 -6.38 -0.80 -23.13
N ALA A 62 -5.16 -0.36 -23.45
CA ALA A 62 -4.76 -0.06 -24.82
C ALA A 62 -4.81 -1.32 -25.71
N PHE A 63 -4.37 -2.46 -25.20
CA PHE A 63 -4.45 -3.74 -25.91
C PHE A 63 -5.90 -4.20 -26.11
N ALA A 64 -6.77 -3.99 -25.11
CA ALA A 64 -8.20 -4.24 -25.26
C ALA A 64 -8.85 -3.36 -26.33
N ALA A 65 -8.44 -2.10 -26.44
CA ALA A 65 -8.93 -1.16 -27.46
C ALA A 65 -8.45 -1.53 -28.87
N ALA A 66 -7.21 -2.00 -29.00
CA ALA A 66 -6.61 -2.38 -30.28
C ALA A 66 -7.24 -3.65 -30.87
N VAL A 67 -7.46 -4.68 -30.05
CA VAL A 67 -8.00 -5.98 -30.51
C VAL A 67 -9.11 -6.49 -29.56
N PRO A 68 -10.28 -5.83 -29.51
CA PRO A 68 -11.34 -6.19 -28.56
C PRO A 68 -11.90 -7.60 -28.80
N LYS A 69 -11.98 -8.04 -30.05
CA LYS A 69 -12.51 -9.37 -30.43
C LYS A 69 -11.68 -10.54 -29.90
N LEU A 70 -10.42 -10.31 -29.50
CA LEU A 70 -9.58 -11.34 -28.93
C LEU A 70 -10.10 -11.75 -27.55
N GLY A 71 -10.25 -10.78 -26.65
CA GLY A 71 -10.66 -10.99 -25.27
C GLY A 71 -12.16 -10.86 -24.99
N ALA A 72 -12.97 -10.50 -25.99
CA ALA A 72 -14.42 -10.39 -25.81
C ALA A 72 -15.09 -11.76 -25.55
N THR A 73 -16.26 -11.71 -24.95
CA THR A 73 -17.15 -12.86 -24.72
C THR A 73 -17.53 -13.45 -26.08
N LYS A 74 -17.40 -14.76 -26.25
CA LYS A 74 -17.47 -15.46 -27.55
C LYS A 74 -16.43 -15.00 -28.59
N GLY A 75 -15.38 -14.28 -28.16
CA GLY A 75 -14.22 -13.92 -28.95
C GLY A 75 -13.32 -15.12 -29.26
N TRP A 76 -12.21 -14.87 -29.94
CA TRP A 76 -11.36 -15.93 -30.51
C TRP A 76 -10.85 -16.95 -29.48
N ILE A 77 -10.44 -16.47 -28.30
CA ILE A 77 -9.91 -17.34 -27.23
C ILE A 77 -10.95 -17.70 -26.17
N ARG A 78 -12.22 -17.28 -26.35
CA ARG A 78 -13.30 -17.41 -25.35
C ARG A 78 -12.79 -17.05 -23.94
N ALA A 79 -12.38 -15.80 -23.77
CA ALA A 79 -11.67 -15.33 -22.57
C ALA A 79 -12.49 -15.50 -21.28
N GLU A 80 -13.81 -15.64 -21.40
CA GLU A 80 -14.72 -16.03 -20.32
C GLU A 80 -14.28 -17.33 -19.60
N TYR A 81 -13.79 -18.33 -20.34
CA TYR A 81 -13.33 -19.61 -19.78
C TYR A 81 -11.81 -19.68 -19.65
N SER A 82 -11.07 -19.18 -20.65
CA SER A 82 -9.61 -19.34 -20.72
C SER A 82 -8.83 -18.38 -19.83
N VAL A 83 -9.40 -17.21 -19.50
CA VAL A 83 -8.71 -16.16 -18.74
C VAL A 83 -9.46 -15.80 -17.47
N LYS A 84 -10.75 -15.50 -17.57
CA LYS A 84 -11.55 -14.96 -16.47
C LYS A 84 -11.68 -15.95 -15.31
N ILE A 85 -12.17 -17.16 -15.56
CA ILE A 85 -12.29 -18.21 -14.52
C ILE A 85 -10.95 -18.51 -13.84
N PRO A 86 -9.85 -18.86 -14.55
CA PRO A 86 -8.59 -19.19 -13.89
C PRO A 86 -7.99 -17.98 -13.15
N ALA A 87 -8.10 -16.76 -13.71
CA ALA A 87 -7.62 -15.57 -13.02
C ALA A 87 -8.33 -15.36 -11.68
N ILE A 88 -9.67 -15.50 -11.64
CA ILE A 88 -10.45 -15.37 -10.40
C ILE A 88 -10.03 -16.45 -9.39
N ILE A 89 -9.97 -17.72 -9.79
CA ILE A 89 -9.55 -18.83 -8.93
C ILE A 89 -8.15 -18.59 -8.35
N ILE A 90 -7.18 -18.17 -9.17
CA ILE A 90 -5.80 -17.90 -8.73
C ILE A 90 -5.76 -16.75 -7.74
N ILE A 91 -6.45 -15.64 -8.01
CA ILE A 91 -6.50 -14.47 -7.10
C ILE A 91 -7.02 -14.89 -5.72
N PHE A 92 -8.09 -15.68 -5.67
CA PHE A 92 -8.70 -16.09 -4.40
C PHE A 92 -7.94 -17.18 -3.67
N ILE A 93 -7.31 -18.13 -4.37
CA ILE A 93 -6.37 -19.07 -3.76
C ILE A 93 -5.19 -18.32 -3.14
N ILE A 94 -4.57 -17.38 -3.88
CA ILE A 94 -3.46 -16.57 -3.36
C ILE A 94 -3.91 -15.75 -2.14
N SER A 95 -5.13 -15.21 -2.18
CA SER A 95 -5.71 -14.49 -1.05
C SER A 95 -5.86 -15.38 0.18
N GLY A 96 -6.37 -16.61 0.03
CA GLY A 96 -6.45 -17.62 1.10
C GLY A 96 -5.07 -18.03 1.63
N LEU A 97 -4.10 -18.25 0.75
CA LEU A 97 -2.71 -18.53 1.14
C LEU A 97 -2.09 -17.39 1.96
N GLY A 98 -2.53 -16.14 1.77
CA GLY A 98 -2.04 -14.97 2.51
C GLY A 98 -2.43 -14.96 4.00
N LEU A 99 -3.49 -15.68 4.39
CA LEU A 99 -4.10 -15.60 5.71
C LEU A 99 -3.35 -16.47 6.74
N LYS A 100 -2.41 -15.87 7.47
CA LYS A 100 -1.78 -16.54 8.61
C LYS A 100 -2.76 -16.56 9.80
N THR A 101 -3.43 -17.69 10.03
CA THR A 101 -4.42 -17.89 11.08
C THR A 101 -3.93 -17.42 12.46
N LYS A 102 -2.67 -17.70 12.81
CA LYS A 102 -2.07 -17.28 14.09
C LYS A 102 -1.98 -15.75 14.26
N ALA A 103 -1.71 -15.02 13.18
CA ALA A 103 -1.66 -13.54 13.23
C ALA A 103 -3.07 -12.94 13.39
N LEU A 104 -4.09 -13.59 12.81
CA LEU A 104 -5.49 -13.20 12.97
C LEU A 104 -5.97 -13.39 14.41
N LEU A 105 -5.64 -14.54 15.02
CA LEU A 105 -6.00 -14.85 16.41
C LEU A 105 -5.26 -13.95 17.43
N SER A 106 -3.99 -13.64 17.20
CA SER A 106 -3.20 -12.85 18.15
C SER A 106 -3.58 -11.38 18.19
N ALA A 107 -4.15 -10.83 17.12
CA ALA A 107 -4.52 -9.41 17.04
C ALA A 107 -6.03 -9.16 17.22
N ALA A 108 -6.84 -10.20 17.45
CA ALA A 108 -8.28 -10.10 17.74
C ALA A 108 -8.61 -9.50 19.13
N ALA A 109 -7.60 -9.14 19.93
CA ALA A 109 -7.80 -8.64 21.29
C ALA A 109 -8.45 -7.24 21.34
N ASP A 110 -8.24 -6.40 20.33
CA ASP A 110 -8.79 -5.04 20.27
C ASP A 110 -9.96 -4.93 19.30
N LEU A 111 -11.10 -5.53 19.67
CA LEU A 111 -12.33 -5.50 18.86
C LEU A 111 -12.77 -4.08 18.45
N ARG A 112 -12.42 -3.06 19.25
CA ARG A 112 -12.80 -1.66 19.04
C ARG A 112 -12.26 -1.08 17.74
N ILE A 113 -10.97 -1.25 17.48
CA ILE A 113 -10.36 -0.75 16.24
C ILE A 113 -10.92 -1.50 15.03
N HIS A 114 -11.25 -2.77 15.22
CA HIS A 114 -11.82 -3.59 14.15
C HIS A 114 -13.21 -3.11 13.75
N VAL A 115 -14.12 -2.97 14.73
CA VAL A 115 -15.47 -2.44 14.47
C VAL A 115 -15.41 -1.06 13.85
N LEU A 116 -14.49 -0.20 14.30
CA LEU A 116 -14.31 1.14 13.74
C LEU A 116 -13.92 1.10 12.26
N VAL A 117 -12.87 0.35 11.91
CA VAL A 117 -12.40 0.27 10.52
C VAL A 117 -13.44 -0.40 9.63
N GLN A 118 -14.13 -1.44 10.10
CA GLN A 118 -15.18 -2.09 9.33
C GLN A 118 -16.39 -1.17 9.12
N GLY A 119 -16.86 -0.49 10.17
CA GLY A 119 -17.97 0.46 10.05
C GLY A 119 -17.63 1.63 9.12
N LEU A 120 -16.39 2.11 9.17
CA LEU A 120 -15.92 3.15 8.27
C LEU A 120 -15.83 2.68 6.82
N SER A 121 -15.16 1.53 6.58
CA SER A 121 -14.87 1.02 5.24
C SER A 121 -16.10 0.44 4.53
N LEU A 122 -16.98 -0.24 5.27
CA LEU A 122 -18.12 -1.00 4.75
C LEU A 122 -19.49 -0.39 5.05
N ALA A 123 -19.59 0.74 5.77
CA ALA A 123 -20.87 1.43 5.96
C ALA A 123 -20.78 2.94 5.69
N ALA A 124 -19.89 3.66 6.38
CA ALA A 124 -19.80 5.12 6.24
C ALA A 124 -19.33 5.54 4.84
N ILE A 125 -18.24 4.97 4.33
CA ILE A 125 -17.70 5.31 3.00
C ILE A 125 -18.66 4.92 1.87
N PRO A 126 -19.28 3.72 1.85
CA PRO A 126 -20.31 3.40 0.87
C PRO A 126 -21.47 4.40 0.88
N ALA A 127 -21.96 4.81 2.06
CA ALA A 127 -23.03 5.80 2.16
C ALA A 127 -22.61 7.19 1.64
N ILE A 128 -21.39 7.65 1.95
CA ILE A 128 -20.83 8.89 1.43
C ILE A 128 -20.68 8.82 -0.09
N GLY A 129 -20.11 7.72 -0.60
CA GLY A 129 -19.92 7.49 -2.03
C GLY A 129 -21.24 7.48 -2.79
N TYR A 130 -22.28 6.85 -2.24
CA TYR A 130 -23.63 6.88 -2.80
C TYR A 130 -24.23 8.29 -2.81
N GLY A 131 -24.12 9.04 -1.70
CA GLY A 131 -24.58 10.42 -1.63
C GLY A 131 -23.91 11.33 -2.67
N ILE A 132 -22.60 11.17 -2.87
CA ILE A 132 -21.84 11.92 -3.88
C ILE A 132 -22.27 11.49 -5.29
N ALA A 133 -22.43 10.18 -5.54
CA ALA A 133 -22.90 9.70 -6.83
C ALA A 133 -24.28 10.25 -7.18
N LEU A 134 -25.22 10.30 -6.23
CA LEU A 134 -26.54 10.89 -6.42
C LEU A 134 -26.45 12.38 -6.77
N ALA A 135 -25.62 13.14 -6.06
CA ALA A 135 -25.39 14.55 -6.36
C ALA A 135 -24.79 14.75 -7.77
N LEU A 136 -23.88 13.89 -8.20
CA LEU A 136 -23.26 13.95 -9.53
C LEU A 136 -24.25 13.67 -10.65
N ARG A 137 -25.12 12.65 -10.50
CA ARG A 137 -26.17 12.34 -11.48
C ARG A 137 -27.09 13.54 -11.72
N ASN A 138 -27.49 14.22 -10.65
CA ASN A 138 -28.34 15.41 -10.74
C ASN A 138 -27.67 16.61 -11.45
N ASN A 139 -26.34 16.60 -11.59
CA ASN A 139 -25.56 17.62 -12.28
C ASN A 139 -25.09 17.19 -13.68
N GLY A 140 -25.67 16.13 -14.24
CA GLY A 140 -25.40 15.67 -15.62
C GLY A 140 -24.14 14.82 -15.78
N PHE A 141 -23.56 14.30 -14.70
CA PHE A 141 -22.48 13.32 -14.78
C PHE A 141 -23.00 11.97 -15.28
N ASN A 142 -22.22 11.26 -16.11
CA ASN A 142 -22.63 9.97 -16.67
C ASN A 142 -23.05 8.94 -15.59
N ASP A 143 -24.25 8.38 -15.75
CA ASP A 143 -24.85 7.46 -14.78
C ASP A 143 -24.03 6.18 -14.58
N HIS A 144 -23.42 5.62 -15.64
CA HIS A 144 -22.61 4.41 -15.54
C HIS A 144 -21.30 4.66 -14.78
N LEU A 145 -20.69 5.84 -14.95
CA LEU A 145 -19.54 6.23 -14.13
C LEU A 145 -19.96 6.51 -12.68
N ALA A 146 -21.15 7.09 -12.46
CA ALA A 146 -21.71 7.25 -11.12
C ALA A 146 -21.90 5.90 -10.41
N ASP A 147 -22.43 4.89 -11.12
CA ASP A 147 -22.54 3.52 -10.62
C ASP A 147 -21.16 2.93 -10.29
N GLY A 148 -20.18 3.14 -11.16
CA GLY A 148 -18.80 2.72 -10.91
C GLY A 148 -18.17 3.37 -9.67
N LEU A 149 -18.53 4.61 -9.34
CA LEU A 149 -18.11 5.28 -8.10
C LEU A 149 -18.73 4.64 -6.86
N VAL A 150 -20.00 4.28 -6.92
CA VAL A 150 -20.68 3.53 -5.85
C VAL A 150 -20.01 2.17 -5.67
N ILE A 151 -19.74 1.46 -6.77
CA ILE A 151 -19.01 0.18 -6.75
C ILE A 151 -17.67 0.36 -6.06
N MET A 152 -16.87 1.34 -6.48
CA MET A 152 -15.58 1.65 -5.86
C MET A 152 -15.72 1.91 -4.35
N ALA A 153 -16.70 2.74 -3.95
CA ALA A 153 -16.91 3.10 -2.55
C ALA A 153 -17.36 1.91 -1.69
N CYS A 154 -18.09 0.94 -2.27
CA CYS A 154 -18.52 -0.27 -1.58
C CYS A 154 -17.39 -1.29 -1.37
N MET A 155 -16.27 -1.18 -2.10
CA MET A 155 -15.20 -2.15 -1.98
C MET A 155 -14.56 -2.15 -0.58
N PRO A 156 -14.13 -3.31 -0.08
CA PRO A 156 -13.32 -3.39 1.12
C PRO A 156 -11.89 -2.87 0.87
N THR A 157 -11.07 -2.92 1.92
CA THR A 157 -9.75 -2.31 1.94
C THR A 157 -8.62 -3.21 1.43
N THR A 158 -7.46 -2.63 1.06
CA THR A 158 -6.32 -3.40 0.56
C THR A 158 -5.54 -4.09 1.69
N VAL A 159 -4.96 -5.28 1.45
CA VAL A 159 -4.10 -5.95 2.45
C VAL A 159 -2.66 -5.49 2.33
N SER A 160 -2.03 -5.74 1.19
CA SER A 160 -0.58 -5.53 1.04
C SER A 160 -0.18 -4.06 1.20
N THR A 161 -0.82 -3.15 0.47
CA THR A 161 -0.48 -1.72 0.51
C THR A 161 -0.69 -1.12 1.90
N ASN A 162 -1.78 -1.46 2.58
CA ASN A 162 -2.08 -0.92 3.90
C ASN A 162 -1.08 -1.36 4.96
N VAL A 163 -0.68 -2.63 4.96
CA VAL A 163 0.32 -3.15 5.89
C VAL A 163 1.65 -2.42 5.67
N VAL A 164 2.10 -2.32 4.42
CA VAL A 164 3.36 -1.65 4.07
C VAL A 164 3.33 -0.15 4.42
N TYR A 165 2.24 0.55 4.11
CA TYR A 165 2.13 1.99 4.36
C TYR A 165 2.04 2.28 5.85
N THR A 166 1.27 1.47 6.59
CA THR A 166 1.15 1.60 8.05
C THR A 166 2.49 1.37 8.73
N ALA A 167 3.22 0.32 8.35
CA ALA A 167 4.57 0.05 8.88
C ALA A 167 5.54 1.21 8.60
N ARG A 168 5.55 1.74 7.37
CA ARG A 168 6.43 2.88 7.00
C ARG A 168 6.06 4.17 7.74
N ALA A 169 4.77 4.37 8.01
CA ALA A 169 4.26 5.51 8.78
C ALA A 169 4.41 5.34 10.31
N ALA A 170 5.12 4.30 10.78
CA ALA A 170 5.27 3.97 12.20
C ALA A 170 3.94 3.70 12.93
N GLY A 171 2.93 3.21 12.20
CA GLY A 171 1.63 2.84 12.72
C GLY A 171 1.52 1.38 13.18
N ASN A 172 0.33 0.99 13.65
CA ASN A 172 0.05 -0.36 14.09
C ASN A 172 -0.15 -1.33 12.89
N GLU A 173 0.95 -1.91 12.42
CA GLU A 173 0.97 -2.85 11.29
C GLU A 173 0.07 -4.08 11.52
N ALA A 174 0.08 -4.62 12.74
CA ALA A 174 -0.72 -5.80 13.08
C ALA A 174 -2.23 -5.51 12.97
N ALA A 175 -2.67 -4.36 13.48
CA ALA A 175 -4.07 -3.95 13.36
C ALA A 175 -4.46 -3.69 11.91
N ALA A 176 -3.60 -3.08 11.10
CA ALA A 176 -3.85 -2.88 9.67
C ALA A 176 -4.00 -4.22 8.93
N LEU A 177 -3.14 -5.21 9.22
CA LEU A 177 -3.22 -6.55 8.64
C LEU A 177 -4.55 -7.23 8.98
N VAL A 178 -4.92 -7.27 10.26
CA VAL A 178 -6.17 -7.93 10.68
C VAL A 178 -7.39 -7.22 10.10
N ASN A 179 -7.43 -5.90 10.12
CA ASN A 179 -8.53 -5.15 9.55
C ASN A 179 -8.70 -5.35 8.05
N ALA A 180 -7.59 -5.42 7.32
CA ALA A 180 -7.65 -5.67 5.89
C ALA A 180 -8.12 -7.08 5.56
N VAL A 181 -7.70 -8.09 6.35
CA VAL A 181 -8.20 -9.46 6.20
C VAL A 181 -9.68 -9.54 6.54
N LEU A 182 -10.08 -9.06 7.72
CA LEU A 182 -11.48 -9.11 8.17
C LEU A 182 -12.40 -8.37 7.21
N GLY A 183 -12.00 -7.17 6.76
CA GLY A 183 -12.79 -6.39 5.82
C GLY A 183 -12.91 -7.03 4.46
N ASN A 184 -11.90 -7.74 3.99
CA ASN A 184 -12.01 -8.51 2.75
C ASN A 184 -12.91 -9.73 2.89
N ILE A 185 -12.91 -10.41 4.03
CA ILE A 185 -13.83 -11.54 4.28
C ILE A 185 -15.27 -11.04 4.39
N ILE A 186 -15.53 -10.04 5.24
CA ILE A 186 -16.86 -9.46 5.43
C ILE A 186 -17.35 -8.81 4.13
N GLY A 187 -16.46 -8.11 3.44
CA GLY A 187 -16.72 -7.40 2.20
C GLY A 187 -17.22 -8.31 1.07
N ILE A 188 -16.84 -9.59 1.01
CA ILE A 188 -17.35 -10.55 0.02
C ILE A 188 -18.88 -10.65 0.08
N PHE A 189 -19.47 -10.56 1.28
CA PHE A 189 -20.92 -10.66 1.48
C PHE A 189 -21.60 -9.29 1.54
N VAL A 190 -20.99 -8.35 2.25
CA VAL A 190 -21.57 -7.02 2.48
C VAL A 190 -21.54 -6.15 1.23
N THR A 191 -20.53 -6.28 0.38
CA THR A 191 -20.41 -5.47 -0.83
C THR A 191 -21.54 -5.74 -1.82
N PRO A 192 -21.83 -7.00 -2.22
CA PRO A 192 -23.00 -7.29 -3.07
C PRO A 192 -24.33 -6.80 -2.48
N LEU A 193 -24.51 -6.87 -1.15
CA LEU A 193 -25.72 -6.35 -0.48
C LEU A 193 -25.89 -4.85 -0.75
N TRP A 194 -24.82 -4.08 -0.51
CA TRP A 194 -24.84 -2.64 -0.76
C TRP A 194 -25.07 -2.32 -2.24
N LEU A 195 -24.44 -3.05 -3.14
CA LEU A 195 -24.63 -2.84 -4.57
C LEU A 195 -26.06 -3.14 -5.00
N GLY A 196 -26.66 -4.24 -4.57
CA GLY A 196 -28.07 -4.54 -4.86
C GLY A 196 -29.05 -3.53 -4.24
N HIS A 197 -28.67 -2.89 -3.13
CA HIS A 197 -29.47 -1.84 -2.49
C HIS A 197 -29.34 -0.48 -3.20
N PHE A 198 -28.11 -0.04 -3.49
CA PHE A 198 -27.83 1.26 -4.07
C PHE A 198 -28.01 1.32 -5.60
N LEU A 199 -27.74 0.21 -6.29
CA LEU A 199 -27.73 0.15 -7.73
C LEU A 199 -28.91 -0.69 -8.23
N LYS A 200 -29.76 -0.07 -9.05
CA LYS A 200 -30.84 -0.75 -9.77
C LYS A 200 -30.46 -0.91 -11.23
N VAL A 201 -29.39 -1.65 -11.49
CA VAL A 201 -28.93 -1.93 -12.85
C VAL A 201 -29.81 -3.02 -13.45
N GLU A 202 -30.47 -2.71 -14.56
CA GLU A 202 -31.29 -3.68 -15.29
C GLU A 202 -30.41 -4.80 -15.87
N GLY A 203 -30.92 -6.04 -15.87
CA GLY A 203 -30.18 -7.21 -16.35
C GLY A 203 -29.21 -7.83 -15.33
N VAL A 204 -29.19 -7.33 -14.09
CA VAL A 204 -28.49 -8.01 -12.97
C VAL A 204 -29.36 -9.14 -12.44
N ALA A 205 -28.75 -10.32 -12.24
CA ALA A 205 -29.42 -11.48 -11.68
C ALA A 205 -29.97 -11.19 -10.27
N PRO A 206 -31.04 -11.89 -9.83
CA PRO A 206 -31.57 -11.77 -8.49
C PRO A 206 -30.45 -11.87 -7.44
N TYR A 207 -30.52 -11.05 -6.40
CA TYR A 207 -29.49 -10.95 -5.38
C TYR A 207 -29.06 -12.31 -4.80
N GLY A 208 -30.01 -13.22 -4.59
CA GLY A 208 -29.74 -14.58 -4.09
C GLY A 208 -28.87 -15.40 -5.05
N ASP A 209 -29.12 -15.34 -6.35
CA ASP A 209 -28.37 -16.09 -7.36
C ASP A 209 -26.93 -15.55 -7.48
N VAL A 210 -26.79 -14.22 -7.44
CA VAL A 210 -25.48 -13.55 -7.43
C VAL A 210 -24.69 -13.94 -6.19
N LEU A 211 -25.33 -13.98 -5.01
CA LEU A 211 -24.68 -14.44 -3.79
C LEU A 211 -24.19 -15.88 -3.88
N ILE A 212 -25.02 -16.78 -4.41
CA ILE A 212 -24.65 -18.20 -4.57
C ILE A 212 -23.47 -18.31 -5.54
N GLU A 213 -23.54 -17.64 -6.70
CA GLU A 213 -22.48 -17.64 -7.71
C GLU A 213 -21.17 -17.07 -7.17
N LEU A 214 -21.23 -15.95 -6.46
CA LEU A 214 -20.08 -15.36 -5.78
C LEU A 214 -19.53 -16.28 -4.69
N SER A 215 -20.41 -16.90 -3.91
CA SER A 215 -20.00 -17.83 -2.85
C SER A 215 -19.17 -18.97 -3.42
N TYR A 216 -19.61 -19.61 -4.50
CA TYR A 216 -18.84 -20.66 -5.14
C TYR A 216 -17.56 -20.14 -5.84
N THR A 217 -17.64 -18.98 -6.49
CA THR A 217 -16.53 -18.46 -7.31
C THR A 217 -15.43 -17.80 -6.49
N ILE A 218 -15.76 -17.27 -5.31
CA ILE A 218 -14.86 -16.53 -4.42
C ILE A 218 -14.49 -17.36 -3.19
N ILE A 219 -15.49 -17.90 -2.48
CA ILE A 219 -15.25 -18.55 -1.18
C ILE A 219 -14.60 -19.91 -1.37
N ALA A 220 -15.03 -20.72 -2.35
CA ALA A 220 -14.44 -22.03 -2.60
C ALA A 220 -12.92 -21.97 -2.85
N PRO A 221 -12.39 -21.15 -3.79
CA PRO A 221 -10.94 -21.03 -3.98
C PRO A 221 -10.22 -20.43 -2.77
N LEU A 222 -10.87 -19.53 -2.02
CA LEU A 222 -10.32 -18.99 -0.78
C LEU A 222 -10.16 -20.07 0.29
N ILE A 223 -11.17 -20.92 0.48
CA ILE A 223 -11.12 -22.08 1.39
C ILE A 223 -10.01 -23.03 0.97
N VAL A 224 -9.87 -23.32 -0.32
CA VAL A 224 -8.78 -24.16 -0.83
C VAL A 224 -7.41 -23.57 -0.48
N GLY A 225 -7.21 -22.26 -0.74
CA GLY A 225 -5.97 -21.57 -0.35
C GLY A 225 -5.70 -21.62 1.16
N GLN A 226 -6.74 -21.45 1.97
CA GLN A 226 -6.64 -21.53 3.43
C GLN A 226 -6.32 -22.94 3.92
N LEU A 227 -6.93 -23.96 3.33
CA LEU A 227 -6.68 -25.37 3.65
C LEU A 227 -5.23 -25.74 3.30
N MET A 228 -4.72 -25.29 2.15
CA MET A 228 -3.31 -25.46 1.77
C MET A 228 -2.36 -24.79 2.78
N GLN A 229 -2.69 -23.57 3.24
CA GLN A 229 -1.92 -22.84 4.24
C GLN A 229 -1.95 -23.51 5.62
N TYR A 230 -3.02 -24.22 5.96
CA TYR A 230 -3.17 -24.98 7.21
C TYR A 230 -2.51 -26.37 7.16
N CYS A 231 -2.84 -27.18 6.15
CA CYS A 231 -2.36 -28.56 6.03
C CYS A 231 -0.90 -28.65 5.57
N THR A 232 -0.43 -27.73 4.73
CA THR A 232 0.90 -27.80 4.10
C THR A 232 1.68 -26.49 4.22
N PRO A 233 1.94 -25.99 5.44
CA PRO A 233 2.61 -24.69 5.63
C PRO A 233 4.02 -24.64 5.01
N GLY A 234 4.73 -25.77 4.94
CA GLY A 234 6.04 -25.87 4.28
C GLY A 234 6.00 -25.62 2.78
N VAL A 235 4.99 -26.16 2.08
CA VAL A 235 4.78 -25.90 0.65
C VAL A 235 4.43 -24.44 0.42
N VAL A 236 3.57 -23.86 1.26
CA VAL A 236 3.22 -22.44 1.13
C VAL A 236 4.40 -21.52 1.40
N ALA A 237 5.27 -21.87 2.36
CA ALA A 237 6.52 -21.15 2.59
C ALA A 237 7.45 -21.24 1.38
N TRP A 238 7.55 -22.41 0.74
CA TRP A 238 8.30 -22.60 -0.51
C TRP A 238 7.72 -21.76 -1.66
N ILE A 239 6.40 -21.79 -1.87
CA ILE A 239 5.71 -20.98 -2.88
C ILE A 239 6.00 -19.49 -2.65
N LYS A 240 5.81 -18.99 -1.42
CA LYS A 240 6.07 -17.58 -1.10
C LYS A 240 7.53 -17.17 -1.25
N LYS A 241 8.47 -18.13 -1.12
CA LYS A 241 9.91 -17.90 -1.29
C LYS A 241 10.32 -17.85 -2.77
N HIS A 242 9.74 -18.72 -3.61
CA HIS A 242 10.13 -18.86 -5.01
C HIS A 242 9.25 -18.08 -5.99
N ILE A 243 7.99 -17.82 -5.63
CA ILE A 243 7.01 -17.16 -6.47
C ILE A 243 6.53 -15.88 -5.76
N ASN A 244 6.61 -14.76 -6.47
CA ASN A 244 6.00 -13.52 -6.00
C ASN A 244 4.48 -13.57 -6.24
N THR A 245 3.78 -14.19 -5.29
CA THR A 245 2.31 -14.34 -5.31
C THR A 245 1.57 -13.02 -5.49
N ALA A 246 2.10 -11.90 -4.98
CA ALA A 246 1.52 -10.57 -5.20
C ALA A 246 1.58 -10.17 -6.68
N ASN A 247 2.71 -10.39 -7.35
CA ASN A 247 2.84 -10.10 -8.78
C ASN A 247 1.94 -11.01 -9.63
N VAL A 248 1.83 -12.30 -9.29
CA VAL A 248 0.92 -13.23 -9.98
C VAL A 248 -0.52 -12.74 -9.86
N SER A 249 -0.97 -12.39 -8.65
CA SER A 249 -2.31 -11.83 -8.44
C SER A 249 -2.51 -10.54 -9.24
N SER A 250 -1.53 -9.65 -9.26
CA SER A 250 -1.57 -8.41 -10.05
C SER A 250 -1.70 -8.69 -11.55
N CYS A 251 -0.98 -9.67 -12.10
CA CYS A 251 -1.11 -10.07 -13.50
C CYS A 251 -2.52 -10.63 -13.80
N CYS A 252 -3.10 -11.43 -12.91
CA CYS A 252 -4.46 -11.94 -13.05
C CYS A 252 -5.49 -10.78 -13.03
N ILE A 253 -5.31 -9.79 -12.17
CA ILE A 253 -6.17 -8.58 -12.14
C ILE A 253 -6.06 -7.83 -13.47
N LEU A 254 -4.85 -7.61 -13.99
CA LEU A 254 -4.64 -6.96 -15.29
C LEU A 254 -5.33 -7.72 -16.43
N ALA A 255 -5.26 -9.05 -16.41
CA ALA A 255 -5.94 -9.90 -17.39
C ALA A 255 -7.47 -9.76 -17.29
N LEU A 256 -8.03 -9.68 -16.08
CA LEU A 256 -9.46 -9.44 -15.89
C LEU A 256 -9.89 -8.06 -16.37
N VAL A 257 -9.11 -7.02 -16.08
CA VAL A 257 -9.36 -5.67 -16.62
C VAL A 257 -9.34 -5.72 -18.15
N TRP A 258 -8.33 -6.34 -18.75
CA TRP A 258 -8.24 -6.50 -20.20
C TRP A 258 -9.51 -7.16 -20.79
N VAL A 259 -9.94 -8.32 -20.27
CA VAL A 259 -11.16 -9.01 -20.73
C VAL A 259 -12.41 -8.13 -20.58
N THR A 260 -12.55 -7.45 -19.44
CA THR A 260 -13.69 -6.58 -19.16
C THR A 260 -13.78 -5.42 -20.16
N PHE A 261 -12.64 -4.81 -20.46
CA PHE A 261 -12.55 -3.73 -21.43
C PHE A 261 -12.71 -4.23 -22.88
N CYS A 262 -12.22 -5.43 -23.22
CA CYS A 262 -12.50 -6.05 -24.52
C CYS A 262 -14.00 -6.16 -24.79
N ASN A 263 -14.77 -6.61 -23.80
CA ASN A 263 -16.25 -6.64 -23.88
C ASN A 263 -16.83 -5.24 -24.10
N THR A 264 -16.38 -4.28 -23.30
CA THR A 264 -16.87 -2.90 -23.34
C THR A 264 -16.60 -2.21 -24.69
N PHE A 265 -15.41 -2.40 -25.24
CA PHE A 265 -15.04 -1.89 -26.56
C PHE A 265 -15.76 -2.64 -27.68
N SER A 266 -15.90 -3.97 -27.58
CA SER A 266 -16.62 -4.76 -28.59
C SER A 266 -18.10 -4.39 -28.69
N ASN A 267 -18.72 -3.98 -27.58
CA ASN A 267 -20.10 -3.52 -27.52
C ASN A 267 -20.25 -2.03 -27.89
N GLY A 268 -19.15 -1.31 -28.14
CA GLY A 268 -19.17 0.11 -28.46
C GLY A 268 -19.61 1.02 -27.30
N SER A 269 -19.73 0.50 -26.09
CA SER A 269 -20.27 1.23 -24.93
C SER A 269 -19.40 2.41 -24.49
N THR A 270 -18.10 2.42 -24.83
CA THR A 270 -17.23 3.56 -24.50
C THR A 270 -17.61 4.86 -25.20
N LYS A 271 -18.36 4.80 -26.31
CA LYS A 271 -18.89 6.00 -26.98
C LYS A 271 -19.98 6.70 -26.16
N GLN A 272 -20.55 6.01 -25.17
CA GLN A 272 -21.59 6.55 -24.30
C GLN A 272 -21.02 7.40 -23.16
N VAL A 273 -19.70 7.41 -22.99
CA VAL A 273 -19.02 8.16 -21.93
C VAL A 273 -18.20 9.30 -22.54
N PRO A 274 -18.57 10.57 -22.30
CA PRO A 274 -17.78 11.71 -22.70
C PRO A 274 -16.38 11.66 -22.08
N GLY A 275 -15.35 12.04 -22.84
CA GLY A 275 -13.97 12.14 -22.30
C GLY A 275 -13.85 13.11 -21.12
N VAL A 276 -14.74 14.11 -21.05
CA VAL A 276 -14.86 15.04 -19.93
C VAL A 276 -15.20 14.31 -18.63
N ASP A 277 -16.12 13.33 -18.67
CA ASP A 277 -16.53 12.58 -17.48
C ASP A 277 -15.44 11.61 -17.01
N VAL A 278 -14.65 11.07 -17.95
CA VAL A 278 -13.44 10.29 -17.62
C VAL A 278 -12.41 11.17 -16.90
N ALA A 279 -12.15 12.38 -17.42
CA ALA A 279 -11.25 13.33 -16.76
C ALA A 279 -11.79 13.75 -15.38
N ALA A 280 -13.08 14.05 -15.28
CA ALA A 280 -13.75 14.36 -14.03
C ALA A 280 -13.64 13.21 -13.02
N THR A 281 -13.71 11.95 -13.46
CA THR A 281 -13.50 10.76 -12.60
C THR A 281 -12.11 10.75 -11.96
N VAL A 282 -11.06 11.21 -12.68
CA VAL A 282 -9.71 11.31 -12.12
C VAL A 282 -9.65 12.36 -11.00
N PHE A 283 -10.16 13.57 -11.26
CA PHE A 283 -10.20 14.64 -10.26
C PHE A 283 -11.05 14.25 -9.05
N LEU A 284 -12.20 13.61 -9.30
CA LEU A 284 -13.06 13.10 -8.26
C LEU A 284 -12.37 11.99 -7.46
N GLY A 285 -11.61 11.10 -8.09
CA GLY A 285 -10.82 10.08 -7.40
C GLY A 285 -9.82 10.70 -6.41
N VAL A 286 -9.14 11.78 -6.81
CA VAL A 286 -8.25 12.54 -5.92
C VAL A 286 -9.04 13.13 -4.75
N ALA A 287 -10.16 13.81 -5.05
CA ALA A 287 -11.00 14.43 -4.03
C ALA A 287 -11.57 13.40 -3.05
N LEU A 288 -12.08 12.26 -3.54
CA LEU A 288 -12.61 11.16 -2.74
C LEU A 288 -11.53 10.53 -1.87
N PHE A 289 -10.30 10.37 -2.37
CA PHE A 289 -9.21 9.84 -1.57
C PHE A 289 -8.92 10.73 -0.35
N PHE A 290 -8.77 12.04 -0.57
CA PHE A 290 -8.56 12.98 0.53
C PHE A 290 -9.78 13.10 1.44
N LEU A 291 -11.00 13.02 0.90
CA LEU A 291 -12.23 13.00 1.69
C LEU A 291 -12.28 11.76 2.59
N PHE A 292 -12.08 10.56 2.05
CA PHE A 292 -12.12 9.33 2.85
C PHE A 292 -11.01 9.32 3.89
N LEU A 293 -9.81 9.80 3.54
CA LEU A 293 -8.73 10.00 4.49
C LEU A 293 -9.11 10.99 5.61
N ALA A 294 -9.70 12.14 5.27
CA ALA A 294 -10.13 13.15 6.24
C ALA A 294 -11.24 12.61 7.16
N VAL A 295 -12.24 11.92 6.61
CA VAL A 295 -13.31 11.26 7.40
C VAL A 295 -12.69 10.22 8.33
N SER A 296 -11.78 9.39 7.82
CA SER A 296 -11.07 8.38 8.63
C SER A 296 -10.27 9.02 9.77
N PHE A 297 -9.60 10.14 9.48
CA PHE A 297 -8.81 10.87 10.46
C PHE A 297 -9.68 11.54 11.53
N VAL A 298 -10.76 12.21 11.14
CA VAL A 298 -11.70 12.86 12.08
C VAL A 298 -12.37 11.83 12.98
N VAL A 299 -12.75 10.68 12.42
CA VAL A 299 -13.37 9.59 13.19
C VAL A 299 -12.36 8.98 14.16
N ALA A 300 -11.13 8.69 13.72
CA ALA A 300 -10.09 8.10 14.57
C ALA A 300 -9.50 9.10 15.60
N TRP A 301 -9.45 10.39 15.25
CA TRP A 301 -8.92 11.48 16.06
C TRP A 301 -9.93 12.62 16.20
N PRO A 302 -11.00 12.41 16.98
CA PRO A 302 -12.09 13.37 17.06
C PRO A 302 -11.66 14.70 17.69
N PRO A 303 -12.25 15.84 17.25
CA PRO A 303 -11.91 17.17 17.74
C PRO A 303 -12.24 17.36 19.23
N PRO A 304 -11.78 18.45 19.87
CA PRO A 304 -11.92 18.70 21.31
C PRO A 304 -13.28 18.37 21.96
N PRO A 305 -14.45 18.72 21.37
CA PRO A 305 -15.75 18.40 21.99
C PRO A 305 -16.00 16.88 22.13
N LEU A 306 -15.40 16.06 21.29
CA LEU A 306 -15.58 14.60 21.26
C LEU A 306 -14.32 13.83 21.67
N ARG A 307 -13.30 14.51 22.21
CA ARG A 307 -12.00 13.91 22.55
C ARG A 307 -12.09 12.77 23.57
N LYS A 308 -13.16 12.71 24.39
CA LYS A 308 -13.41 11.57 25.29
C LYS A 308 -13.66 10.27 24.53
N LEU A 309 -14.26 10.33 23.33
CA LEU A 309 -14.52 9.19 22.45
C LEU A 309 -13.22 8.57 21.91
N ARG A 310 -12.13 9.34 21.82
CA ARG A 310 -10.80 8.85 21.40
C ARG A 310 -10.31 7.65 22.21
N ARG A 311 -10.59 7.62 23.52
CA ARG A 311 -10.18 6.50 24.39
C ARG A 311 -10.93 5.21 24.06
N TRP A 312 -12.11 5.31 23.46
CA TRP A 312 -12.92 4.19 23.01
C TRP A 312 -12.55 3.70 21.60
N LEU A 313 -11.94 4.55 20.76
CA LEU A 313 -11.71 4.30 19.34
C LEU A 313 -10.30 3.81 18.96
N GLY A 314 -9.47 3.43 19.94
CA GLY A 314 -8.07 3.01 19.71
C GLY A 314 -7.10 4.17 19.91
N GLY A 315 -6.92 4.56 21.18
CA GLY A 315 -6.42 5.89 21.57
C GLY A 315 -4.95 6.22 21.24
N SER A 316 -4.20 5.33 20.58
CA SER A 316 -2.81 5.58 20.20
C SER A 316 -2.71 6.25 18.82
N ARG A 317 -1.65 7.04 18.58
CA ARG A 317 -1.41 7.60 17.24
C ARG A 317 -1.11 6.51 16.21
N ALA A 318 -0.48 5.42 16.63
CA ALA A 318 -0.20 4.28 15.76
C ALA A 318 -1.48 3.59 15.25
N ASP A 319 -2.50 3.48 16.10
CA ASP A 319 -3.82 2.95 15.72
C ASP A 319 -4.55 3.88 14.76
N VAL A 320 -4.48 5.20 15.00
CA VAL A 320 -5.08 6.20 14.11
C VAL A 320 -4.47 6.11 12.70
N VAL A 321 -3.15 5.94 12.58
CA VAL A 321 -2.49 5.73 11.29
C VAL A 321 -3.03 4.48 10.59
N ALA A 322 -3.22 3.37 11.31
CA ALA A 322 -3.82 2.15 10.76
C ALA A 322 -5.26 2.39 10.29
N VAL A 323 -6.09 3.08 11.08
CA VAL A 323 -7.48 3.40 10.72
C VAL A 323 -7.54 4.30 9.49
N VAL A 324 -6.69 5.32 9.41
CA VAL A 324 -6.66 6.28 8.30
C VAL A 324 -6.27 5.60 6.99
N ILE A 325 -5.23 4.77 7.01
CA ILE A 325 -4.75 4.06 5.82
C ILE A 325 -5.76 2.98 5.39
N CYS A 326 -6.31 2.21 6.34
CA CYS A 326 -7.32 1.21 6.02
C CYS A 326 -8.66 1.81 5.58
N GLY A 327 -9.05 2.95 6.15
CA GLY A 327 -10.29 3.64 5.81
C GLY A 327 -10.25 4.25 4.41
N SER A 328 -9.14 4.90 4.02
CA SER A 328 -9.06 5.59 2.73
C SER A 328 -8.78 4.70 1.53
N THR A 329 -8.44 3.43 1.72
CA THR A 329 -8.05 2.55 0.61
C THR A 329 -9.12 1.53 0.23
N LYS A 330 -9.17 1.22 -1.07
CA LYS A 330 -10.14 0.32 -1.71
C LYS A 330 -9.45 -0.73 -2.56
N THR A 331 -9.93 -1.98 -2.51
CA THR A 331 -9.26 -3.12 -3.12
C THR A 331 -9.79 -3.48 -4.51
N VAL A 332 -8.93 -3.28 -5.51
CA VAL A 332 -9.17 -3.74 -6.89
C VAL A 332 -9.12 -5.25 -6.99
N ALA A 333 -8.31 -5.90 -6.15
CA ALA A 333 -8.12 -7.35 -6.18
C ALA A 333 -9.43 -8.11 -5.94
N LEU A 334 -10.34 -7.56 -5.14
CA LEU A 334 -11.69 -8.11 -4.99
C LEU A 334 -12.69 -7.46 -5.94
N GLY A 335 -12.59 -6.15 -6.15
CA GLY A 335 -13.60 -5.43 -6.93
C GLY A 335 -13.65 -5.80 -8.41
N VAL A 336 -12.51 -6.05 -9.06
CA VAL A 336 -12.51 -6.43 -10.49
C VAL A 336 -13.15 -7.82 -10.70
N PRO A 337 -12.77 -8.88 -9.95
CA PRO A 337 -13.48 -10.16 -9.98
C PRO A 337 -14.98 -10.01 -9.68
N LEU A 338 -15.34 -9.21 -8.68
CA LEU A 338 -16.73 -8.99 -8.28
C LEU A 338 -17.55 -8.37 -9.40
N ILE A 339 -17.05 -7.31 -10.04
CA ILE A 339 -17.71 -6.67 -11.18
C ILE A 339 -17.89 -7.68 -12.31
N ASN A 340 -16.87 -8.50 -12.54
CA ASN A 340 -16.88 -9.53 -13.57
C ASN A 340 -17.91 -10.63 -13.32
N VAL A 341 -18.27 -10.92 -12.07
CA VAL A 341 -19.32 -11.90 -11.76
C VAL A 341 -20.70 -11.24 -11.75
N MET A 342 -20.85 -10.12 -11.03
CA MET A 342 -22.15 -9.45 -10.86
C MET A 342 -22.71 -8.82 -12.13
N TYR A 343 -21.83 -8.24 -12.96
CA TYR A 343 -22.22 -7.48 -14.15
C TYR A 343 -21.74 -8.17 -15.44
N LYS A 344 -21.64 -9.51 -15.43
CA LYS A 344 -21.11 -10.30 -16.56
C LYS A 344 -21.90 -10.10 -17.85
N ASP A 345 -23.21 -9.89 -17.74
CA ASP A 345 -24.13 -9.72 -18.87
C ASP A 345 -24.37 -8.24 -19.22
N VAL A 346 -23.72 -7.32 -18.51
CA VAL A 346 -23.85 -5.88 -18.73
C VAL A 346 -22.84 -5.42 -19.78
N PRO A 347 -23.28 -4.79 -20.89
CA PRO A 347 -22.39 -4.48 -22.02
C PRO A 347 -21.31 -3.43 -21.70
N TYR A 348 -21.55 -2.61 -20.67
CA TYR A 348 -20.68 -1.54 -20.19
C TYR A 348 -19.94 -1.87 -18.88
N ALA A 349 -19.76 -3.14 -18.52
CA ALA A 349 -19.10 -3.54 -17.27
C ALA A 349 -17.68 -2.95 -17.07
N GLY A 350 -16.94 -2.63 -18.14
CA GLY A 350 -15.64 -1.96 -18.05
C GLY A 350 -15.74 -0.50 -17.63
N ILE A 351 -16.85 0.18 -17.96
CA ILE A 351 -17.15 1.54 -17.50
C ILE A 351 -17.44 1.53 -16.00
N LEU A 352 -18.17 0.52 -15.51
CA LEU A 352 -18.40 0.31 -14.07
C LEU A 352 -17.08 0.09 -13.32
N ALA A 353 -16.10 -0.57 -13.94
CA ALA A 353 -14.78 -0.81 -13.34
C ALA A 353 -13.84 0.42 -13.36
N MET A 354 -14.08 1.40 -14.25
CA MET A 354 -13.17 2.54 -14.43
C MET A 354 -12.90 3.32 -13.14
N PRO A 355 -13.91 3.78 -12.36
CA PRO A 355 -13.64 4.58 -11.18
C PRO A 355 -12.83 3.84 -10.12
N LEU A 356 -13.08 2.53 -9.94
CA LEU A 356 -12.31 1.69 -9.01
C LEU A 356 -10.84 1.56 -9.42
N ILE A 357 -10.60 1.34 -10.71
CA ILE A 357 -9.26 1.20 -11.27
C ILE A 357 -8.48 2.52 -11.16
N ILE A 358 -9.10 3.64 -11.53
CA ILE A 358 -8.53 4.98 -11.42
C ILE A 358 -8.23 5.31 -9.96
N TYR A 359 -9.18 5.08 -9.06
CA TYR A 359 -9.02 5.30 -7.64
C TYR A 359 -7.84 4.52 -7.06
N HIS A 360 -7.63 3.28 -7.51
CA HIS A 360 -6.51 2.47 -7.06
C HIS A 360 -5.15 3.01 -7.50
N ALA A 361 -5.02 3.49 -8.73
CA ALA A 361 -3.79 4.14 -9.17
C ALA A 361 -3.51 5.39 -8.32
N LEU A 362 -4.55 6.19 -8.07
CA LEU A 362 -4.46 7.42 -7.28
C LEU A 362 -4.13 7.14 -5.81
N GLN A 363 -4.79 6.18 -5.16
CA GLN A 363 -4.55 5.89 -3.74
C GLN A 363 -3.13 5.37 -3.48
N VAL A 364 -2.53 4.64 -4.43
CA VAL A 364 -1.13 4.17 -4.32
C VAL A 364 -0.18 5.36 -4.44
N LEU A 365 -0.39 6.24 -5.42
CA LEU A 365 0.42 7.45 -5.59
C LEU A 365 0.29 8.39 -4.39
N LEU A 366 -0.94 8.81 -4.08
CA LEU A 366 -1.26 9.77 -3.03
C LEU A 366 -0.92 9.20 -1.65
N GLY A 367 -1.29 7.94 -1.39
CA GLY A 367 -0.95 7.26 -0.14
C GLY A 367 0.55 7.20 0.10
N GLY A 368 1.35 6.93 -0.94
CA GLY A 368 2.81 6.95 -0.86
C GLY A 368 3.39 8.31 -0.45
N LEU A 369 2.82 9.40 -0.97
CA LEU A 369 3.24 10.78 -0.63
C LEU A 369 2.91 11.13 0.83
N MET A 370 1.82 10.57 1.37
CA MET A 370 1.35 10.88 2.72
C MET A 370 2.10 10.16 3.84
N ILE A 371 2.85 9.09 3.52
CA ILE A 371 3.56 8.26 4.51
C ILE A 371 4.45 9.11 5.42
N GLU A 372 5.25 10.03 4.86
CA GLU A 372 6.19 10.82 5.65
C GLU A 372 5.48 11.81 6.59
N THR A 373 4.37 12.42 6.13
CA THR A 373 3.55 13.31 6.95
C THR A 373 2.91 12.55 8.11
N LEU A 374 2.33 11.37 7.84
CA LEU A 374 1.76 10.50 8.87
C LEU A 374 2.83 9.99 9.84
N ARG A 375 4.02 9.66 9.34
CA ARG A 375 5.18 9.23 10.15
C ARG A 375 5.60 10.32 11.14
N LYS A 376 5.81 11.55 10.67
CA LYS A 376 6.14 12.69 11.53
C LYS A 376 5.07 12.93 12.58
N TRP A 377 3.80 12.91 12.17
CA TRP A 377 2.68 13.06 13.11
C TRP A 377 2.64 11.96 14.17
N CYS A 378 2.90 10.71 13.79
CA CYS A 378 2.92 9.57 14.69
C CYS A 378 4.07 9.67 15.70
N LEU A 379 5.29 9.95 15.22
CA LEU A 379 6.51 10.03 16.04
C LEU A 379 6.55 11.27 16.96
N ASN A 380 5.87 12.36 16.60
CA ASN A 380 5.75 13.53 17.48
C ASN A 380 5.04 13.21 18.82
N ALA A 381 4.41 12.04 18.98
CA ALA A 381 3.79 11.63 20.25
C ALA A 381 4.81 11.19 21.30
N ASP A 382 5.92 10.59 20.89
CA ASP A 382 6.91 10.06 21.82
C ASP A 382 7.68 11.19 22.54
N GLN A 383 7.68 12.39 21.97
CA GLN A 383 8.23 13.59 22.61
C GLN A 383 7.27 14.19 23.66
N ASP A 384 5.95 14.06 23.48
CA ASP A 384 4.93 14.54 24.44
C ASP A 384 4.73 13.55 25.62
N ALA A 385 5.05 12.27 25.43
CA ALA A 385 4.88 11.21 26.41
C ALA A 385 6.16 10.85 27.18
N ALA A 386 7.34 11.31 26.73
CA ALA A 386 8.55 11.21 27.53
C ALA A 386 8.38 12.06 28.80
N PRO A 387 8.40 11.47 30.02
CA PRO A 387 8.40 12.27 31.22
C PRO A 387 9.61 13.20 31.13
N THR A 388 9.37 14.50 31.16
CA THR A 388 10.43 15.48 31.37
C THR A 388 11.07 15.10 32.68
N THR A 389 12.19 14.38 32.63
CA THR A 389 12.93 13.99 33.82
C THR A 389 13.47 15.29 34.41
N ALA A 390 12.71 15.85 35.33
CA ALA A 390 13.15 16.87 36.27
C ALA A 390 14.33 16.40 37.15
N ALA A 391 14.91 15.23 36.87
CA ALA A 391 16.11 14.69 37.49
C ALA A 391 17.43 15.16 36.83
N GLN A 392 17.40 15.98 35.77
CA GLN A 392 18.64 16.61 35.24
C GLN A 392 18.95 18.00 35.84
N ARG A 393 18.09 18.54 36.72
CA ARG A 393 18.39 19.79 37.46
C ARG A 393 19.27 19.60 38.71
N HIS A 394 19.61 18.37 39.10
CA HIS A 394 20.46 18.10 40.27
C HIS A 394 21.89 17.62 39.95
N LEU A 395 22.32 17.66 38.69
CA LEU A 395 23.74 17.47 38.33
C LEU A 395 24.44 18.79 37.99
N GLY A 396 23.99 19.89 38.59
CA GLY A 396 24.76 21.13 38.72
C GLY A 396 25.72 21.04 39.89
N ASN A 397 26.81 20.26 39.74
CA ASN A 397 28.09 20.44 40.41
C ASN A 397 28.99 19.22 40.17
N GLN A 398 29.65 19.16 39.02
CA GLN A 398 31.01 18.61 38.96
C GLN A 398 31.85 19.41 37.96
N PRO A 399 33.15 19.68 38.25
CA PRO A 399 33.99 20.50 37.41
C PRO A 399 34.40 19.76 36.12
N SER A 400 34.64 20.56 35.09
CA SER A 400 35.03 20.20 33.73
C SER A 400 36.15 19.15 33.62
N LEU A 401 35.94 18.16 32.75
CA LEU A 401 37.01 17.53 31.97
C LEU A 401 36.59 17.58 30.49
N GLY A 402 37.49 18.13 29.68
CA GLY A 402 37.22 18.63 28.34
C GLY A 402 36.99 17.55 27.28
N GLY A 403 36.45 18.03 26.16
CA GLY A 403 36.70 17.56 24.80
C GLY A 403 36.40 16.10 24.47
N ILE A 404 35.39 15.87 23.63
CA ILE A 404 35.59 15.46 22.23
C ILE A 404 34.23 15.39 21.55
N SER A 405 34.18 16.02 20.38
CA SER A 405 33.09 16.06 19.39
C SER A 405 32.48 14.69 19.07
N GLN A 406 31.19 14.64 18.73
CA GLN A 406 30.74 14.11 17.43
C GLN A 406 29.34 14.65 17.06
N ARG A 407 29.31 15.46 15.99
CA ARG A 407 28.13 15.83 15.21
C ARG A 407 27.66 14.59 14.43
N TRP A 408 26.44 14.13 14.67
CA TRP A 408 25.81 13.13 13.79
C TRP A 408 25.21 13.83 12.57
N SER A 409 25.80 13.55 11.41
CA SER A 409 25.39 14.05 10.10
C SER A 409 24.25 13.20 9.51
N LEU A 410 23.30 13.88 8.89
CA LEU A 410 22.06 13.45 8.22
C LEU A 410 22.28 12.66 6.90
N ALA A 411 23.23 11.71 6.85
CA ALA A 411 23.70 11.15 5.57
C ALA A 411 23.71 9.60 5.44
N GLN A 412 22.69 8.89 5.94
CA GLN A 412 22.55 7.44 5.71
C GLN A 412 21.18 6.99 5.17
N LEU A 413 20.41 7.88 4.55
CA LEU A 413 19.04 7.57 4.13
C LEU A 413 18.85 7.13 2.66
N LEU A 414 19.91 6.78 1.91
CA LEU A 414 19.75 6.42 0.50
C LEU A 414 20.78 5.40 -0.01
N LEU A 415 20.66 4.11 0.37
CA LEU A 415 21.06 2.99 -0.49
C LEU A 415 20.27 1.71 -0.18
N PRO A 416 19.86 0.92 -1.20
CA PRO A 416 19.13 -0.33 -1.04
C PRO A 416 20.05 -1.49 -0.63
N GLY A 417 19.50 -2.41 0.15
CA GLY A 417 20.21 -3.46 0.85
C GLY A 417 21.04 -4.40 -0.04
N ARG A 418 22.25 -4.69 0.45
CA ARG A 418 23.00 -5.92 0.17
C ARG A 418 23.18 -6.68 1.48
N THR A 419 22.74 -7.93 1.47
CA THR A 419 22.93 -8.92 2.52
C THR A 419 24.42 -9.11 2.82
N SER A 420 24.81 -8.99 4.08
CA SER A 420 26.11 -9.43 4.59
C SER A 420 25.87 -10.30 5.83
N SER A 421 25.92 -11.61 5.60
CA SER A 421 26.30 -12.59 6.60
C SER A 421 27.80 -12.46 6.87
N ARG A 422 28.20 -12.19 8.12
CA ARG A 422 29.35 -12.83 8.81
C ARG A 422 29.58 -12.23 10.21
N LEU A 423 29.63 -13.14 11.18
CA LEU A 423 30.59 -13.26 12.28
C LEU A 423 30.81 -12.06 13.22
N SER A 424 30.34 -12.22 14.46
CA SER A 424 31.13 -11.85 15.64
C SER A 424 31.08 -12.97 16.68
N SER A 425 32.14 -13.77 16.66
CA SER A 425 32.61 -14.57 17.79
C SER A 425 33.08 -13.63 18.90
N SER A 426 32.55 -13.78 20.11
CA SER A 426 33.10 -13.17 21.33
C SER A 426 34.06 -14.17 22.00
N PRO A 427 35.34 -13.82 22.26
CA PRO A 427 36.21 -14.60 23.12
C PRO A 427 36.38 -13.88 24.47
N ALA A 428 35.67 -14.31 25.50
CA ALA A 428 35.94 -13.94 26.88
C ALA A 428 35.24 -14.90 27.86
N ALA A 429 35.84 -16.07 28.12
CA ALA A 429 35.74 -16.83 29.38
C ALA A 429 36.35 -18.24 29.22
N ALA A 430 37.68 -18.35 29.21
CA ALA A 430 38.38 -19.61 29.48
C ALA A 430 39.84 -19.29 29.85
N ALA A 431 40.13 -19.22 31.15
CA ALA A 431 41.41 -19.60 31.78
C ALA A 431 41.51 -19.02 33.20
N ALA A 432 41.00 -19.74 34.19
CA ALA A 432 41.51 -19.72 35.57
C ALA A 432 40.89 -20.86 36.36
N ALA A 433 41.65 -21.96 36.50
CA ALA A 433 41.74 -22.85 37.65
C ALA A 433 42.01 -24.30 37.20
N ALA A 434 43.30 -24.63 37.08
CA ALA A 434 43.81 -25.98 37.25
C ALA A 434 44.32 -26.11 38.69
N GLY A 435 44.06 -27.22 39.36
CA GLY A 435 44.61 -27.50 40.69
C GLY A 435 43.96 -28.70 41.36
N ALA A 436 44.62 -29.85 41.25
CA ALA A 436 44.25 -31.18 41.70
C ALA A 436 44.01 -31.37 43.20
N VAL A 437 43.30 -32.45 43.54
CA VAL A 437 43.37 -33.43 44.68
C VAL A 437 42.00 -34.14 44.62
N GLY A 438 41.79 -35.46 44.46
CA GLY A 438 42.54 -36.65 44.83
C GLY A 438 41.81 -37.34 45.99
N SER A 439 41.04 -38.41 45.72
CA SER A 439 40.72 -39.61 46.56
C SER A 439 39.28 -40.16 46.44
N ASP A 440 39.21 -41.38 45.90
CA ASP A 440 38.59 -42.63 46.39
C ASP A 440 37.11 -42.79 46.83
N CYS A 441 36.64 -43.99 46.47
CA CYS A 441 35.66 -44.90 47.09
C CYS A 441 34.23 -45.02 46.52
N SER A 442 34.06 -46.13 45.79
CA SER A 442 33.12 -47.25 46.01
C SER A 442 31.60 -47.05 45.91
N SER A 443 31.03 -47.86 45.01
CA SER A 443 29.94 -48.84 45.19
C SER A 443 28.66 -48.41 45.91
N ASP A 444 27.51 -48.47 45.24
CA ASP A 444 26.56 -49.58 45.43
C ASP A 444 25.25 -49.41 44.64
N ASP A 445 24.75 -50.56 44.22
CA ASP A 445 23.46 -50.87 43.61
C ASP A 445 22.25 -50.41 44.46
N HIS A 446 21.12 -50.08 43.82
CA HIS A 446 19.88 -50.86 43.89
C HIS A 446 18.63 -50.12 43.34
N GLN A 447 18.04 -50.76 42.32
CA GLN A 447 16.63 -51.15 42.20
C GLN A 447 15.47 -50.15 42.42
N LEU A 448 14.69 -50.01 41.34
CA LEU A 448 13.23 -49.83 41.29
C LEU A 448 12.47 -50.89 42.11
N PRO A 449 11.27 -50.58 42.64
CA PRO A 449 10.00 -50.95 41.97
C PRO A 449 8.93 -49.83 42.14
N ARG A 450 7.79 -49.76 41.45
CA ARG A 450 6.98 -50.70 40.66
C ARG A 450 6.08 -49.89 39.72
#